data_AF-A0A151S5K6-F1
#
_entry.id   AF-A0A151S5K6-F1
#
_cell.length_a   1.000
_cell.length_b   1.000
_cell.length_c   1.000
_cell.angle_alpha   90.00
_cell.angle_beta   90.00
_cell.angle_gamma   90.00
#
_symmetry.space_group_name_H-M   'P 1'
#
loop_
_entity.id
_entity.type
_entity.pdbx_description
1 polymer ?
#
loop_
_entity_poly.entity_id
_entity_poly.type
_entity_poly.pdbx_seq_one_letter_code
_entity_poly.pdbx_strand_id
1 'polypeptide(L)'
;RLSKFLIENDYVRGKVDNTLFVKKFKNDTMYVQIYVDDIVFGSTNVSLCKEFAKTMQGEFEMSMIGELTFFLGLQIKQMSAGIFISQSKYCNELLKKFGMEGCKEAATPISNTCNLDLDEKGIAVDNSKYRGIIGSLLYLTASRPDIMFVVCLCARFQANPKESHMKSVKRILKYLKGTTNVGLWYPKGVSLSLIGYSDSDYAGCRLDRKSTSGTCHLLGSALVSWHSQKQACVALSITKAEYIAAGSCYAQILWMKQQLRDYGTELNKIPLRCDNTSVINLTKNPILHSRTKHTKIRHHFLRDHVQRNDCVVEFVKTSKQLADIFTKPLPRERFNQLRIELGIVNESCLN
;
A
#
# COMPACT_ATOMS: atom_id res chain seq x y z
N ARG A 1 -26.95 -18.17 2.79
CA ARG A 1 -27.93 -18.21 1.67
C ARG A 1 -27.31 -17.69 0.38
N LEU A 2 -26.90 -16.41 0.33
CA LEU A 2 -26.29 -15.78 -0.86
C LEU A 2 -25.19 -16.61 -1.52
N SER A 3 -24.19 -17.05 -0.75
CA SER A 3 -23.08 -17.83 -1.31
C SER A 3 -23.48 -19.18 -1.89
N LYS A 4 -24.59 -19.78 -1.43
CA LYS A 4 -25.14 -21.03 -1.98
C LYS A 4 -25.82 -20.73 -3.31
N PHE A 5 -26.66 -19.70 -3.34
CA PHE A 5 -27.32 -19.23 -4.56
C PHE A 5 -26.33 -18.90 -5.69
N LEU A 6 -25.24 -18.20 -5.39
CA LEU A 6 -24.21 -17.90 -6.40
C LEU A 6 -23.59 -19.19 -6.96
N ILE A 7 -23.28 -20.17 -6.11
CA ILE A 7 -22.71 -21.45 -6.56
C ILE A 7 -23.72 -22.22 -7.43
N GLU A 8 -25.00 -22.21 -7.07
CA GLU A 8 -26.09 -22.80 -7.87
C GLU A 8 -26.29 -22.09 -9.21
N ASN A 9 -25.82 -20.85 -9.35
CA ASN A 9 -25.84 -20.05 -10.58
C ASN A 9 -24.48 -20.00 -11.30
N ASP A 10 -23.70 -21.08 -11.21
CA ASP A 10 -22.41 -21.30 -11.88
C ASP A 10 -21.26 -20.36 -11.46
N TYR A 11 -21.35 -19.70 -10.31
CA TYR A 11 -20.22 -18.95 -9.78
C TYR A 11 -19.27 -19.88 -9.03
N VAL A 12 -17.98 -19.76 -9.32
CA VAL A 12 -16.91 -20.43 -8.59
C VAL A 12 -16.40 -19.51 -7.49
N ARG A 13 -16.41 -19.99 -6.24
CA ARG A 13 -15.83 -19.26 -5.11
C ARG A 13 -14.31 -19.29 -5.17
N GLY A 14 -13.66 -18.17 -4.86
CA GLY A 14 -12.22 -18.08 -4.69
C GLY A 14 -11.73 -19.03 -3.59
N LYS A 15 -10.52 -19.58 -3.78
CA LYS A 15 -9.89 -20.50 -2.81
C LYS A 15 -9.12 -19.74 -1.74
N VAL A 16 -8.62 -18.56 -2.09
CA VAL A 16 -7.83 -17.68 -1.21
C VAL A 16 -8.75 -16.66 -0.56
N ASP A 17 -9.56 -15.99 -1.38
CA ASP A 17 -10.61 -15.11 -0.92
C ASP A 17 -11.98 -15.78 -1.07
N ASN A 18 -12.53 -16.23 0.07
CA ASN A 18 -13.84 -16.87 0.14
C ASN A 18 -15.01 -15.91 -0.13
N THR A 19 -14.74 -14.61 -0.22
CA THR A 19 -15.74 -13.57 -0.53
C THR A 19 -15.76 -13.16 -2.00
N LEU A 20 -14.80 -13.65 -2.79
CA LEU A 20 -14.75 -13.51 -4.24
C LEU A 20 -15.47 -14.67 -4.93
N PHE A 21 -16.29 -14.33 -5.92
CA PHE A 21 -17.01 -15.26 -6.79
C PHE A 21 -16.75 -14.88 -8.24
N VAL A 22 -16.44 -15.89 -9.07
CA VAL A 22 -16.08 -15.68 -10.47
C VAL A 22 -16.97 -16.56 -11.35
N LYS A 23 -17.58 -15.96 -12.37
CA LYS A 23 -18.31 -16.68 -13.42
C LYS A 23 -17.66 -16.40 -14.77
N LYS A 24 -17.29 -17.46 -15.48
CA LYS A 24 -16.79 -17.38 -16.85
C LYS A 24 -17.92 -17.69 -17.82
N PHE A 25 -18.13 -16.83 -18.81
CA PHE A 25 -19.14 -17.02 -19.84
C PHE A 25 -18.53 -16.74 -21.21
N LYS A 26 -18.27 -17.80 -21.98
CA LYS A 26 -17.52 -17.72 -23.25
C LYS A 26 -16.17 -17.02 -23.05
N ASN A 27 -15.96 -15.86 -23.67
CA ASN A 27 -14.75 -15.04 -23.55
C ASN A 27 -14.87 -13.97 -22.46
N ASP A 28 -16.04 -13.86 -21.82
CA ASP A 28 -16.31 -12.86 -20.80
C ASP A 28 -16.12 -13.42 -19.39
N THR A 29 -15.70 -12.56 -18.48
CA THR A 29 -15.53 -12.92 -17.06
C THR A 29 -16.26 -11.90 -16.19
N MET A 30 -17.04 -12.42 -15.25
CA MET A 30 -17.74 -11.68 -14.21
C MET A 30 -17.06 -11.94 -12.87
N TYR A 31 -16.76 -10.86 -12.15
CA TYR A 31 -16.23 -10.86 -10.80
C TYR A 31 -17.28 -10.29 -9.85
N VAL A 32 -17.49 -10.97 -8.73
CA VAL A 32 -18.42 -10.57 -7.67
C VAL A 32 -17.70 -10.68 -6.34
N GLN A 33 -17.48 -9.55 -5.69
CA GLN A 33 -16.87 -9.41 -4.38
C GLN A 33 -17.94 -9.06 -3.36
N ILE A 34 -18.06 -9.87 -2.32
CA ILE A 34 -19.01 -9.64 -1.23
C ILE A 34 -18.29 -8.97 -0.07
N TYR A 35 -18.84 -7.88 0.45
CA TYR A 35 -18.37 -7.22 1.65
C TYR A 35 -19.53 -6.92 2.58
N VAL A 36 -19.71 -7.77 3.61
CA VAL A 36 -20.83 -7.66 4.56
C VAL A 36 -22.16 -7.61 3.79
N ASP A 37 -22.83 -6.45 3.75
CA ASP A 37 -24.12 -6.25 3.09
C ASP A 37 -23.98 -5.70 1.66
N ASP A 38 -22.78 -5.24 1.28
CA ASP A 38 -22.48 -4.68 -0.04
C ASP A 38 -21.91 -5.73 -1.00
N ILE A 39 -22.24 -5.59 -2.28
CA ILE A 39 -21.69 -6.42 -3.35
C ILE A 39 -21.06 -5.51 -4.40
N VAL A 40 -19.75 -5.64 -4.57
CA VAL A 40 -19.02 -5.00 -5.67
C VAL A 40 -18.87 -6.01 -6.78
N PHE A 41 -19.27 -5.66 -7.99
CA PHE A 41 -19.14 -6.57 -9.12
C PHE A 41 -18.78 -5.84 -10.41
N GLY A 42 -18.19 -6.58 -11.33
CA GLY A 42 -17.75 -6.06 -12.62
C GLY A 42 -17.52 -7.17 -13.61
N SER A 43 -17.72 -6.86 -14.89
CA SER A 43 -17.57 -7.81 -15.99
C SER A 43 -16.85 -7.17 -17.17
N THR A 44 -16.23 -8.00 -18.00
CA THR A 44 -15.78 -7.61 -19.33
C THR A 44 -16.95 -7.28 -20.28
N ASN A 45 -18.17 -7.67 -19.92
CA ASN A 45 -19.39 -7.44 -20.69
C ASN A 45 -20.50 -6.84 -19.84
N VAL A 46 -20.93 -5.63 -20.20
CA VAL A 46 -21.95 -4.85 -19.48
C VAL A 46 -23.29 -5.59 -19.39
N SER A 47 -23.64 -6.44 -20.37
CA SER A 47 -24.87 -7.23 -20.34
C SER A 47 -24.87 -8.23 -19.19
N LEU A 48 -23.72 -8.84 -18.86
CA LEU A 48 -23.60 -9.74 -17.71
C LEU A 48 -23.81 -9.00 -16.38
N CYS A 49 -23.35 -7.75 -16.26
CA CYS A 49 -23.63 -6.93 -15.09
C CYS A 49 -25.13 -6.64 -14.92
N LYS A 50 -25.84 -6.34 -16.03
CA LYS A 50 -27.29 -6.08 -16.02
C LYS A 50 -28.09 -7.33 -15.65
N GLU A 51 -27.71 -8.47 -16.22
CA GLU A 51 -28.31 -9.76 -15.91
C GLU A 51 -28.10 -10.12 -14.43
N PHE A 52 -26.87 -10.01 -13.94
CA PHE A 52 -26.56 -10.26 -12.54
C PHE A 52 -27.38 -9.38 -11.60
N ALA A 53 -27.44 -8.06 -11.85
CA ALA A 53 -28.23 -7.14 -11.04
C ALA A 53 -29.71 -7.56 -11.00
N LYS A 54 -30.31 -7.90 -12.15
CA LYS A 54 -31.70 -8.34 -12.22
C LYS A 54 -31.94 -9.63 -11.45
N THR A 55 -31.07 -10.62 -11.60
CA THR A 55 -31.16 -11.91 -10.90
C THR A 55 -31.07 -11.71 -9.38
N MET A 56 -30.13 -10.88 -8.94
CA MET A 56 -29.91 -10.61 -7.52
C MET A 56 -31.08 -9.85 -6.88
N GLN A 57 -31.65 -8.86 -7.57
CA GLN A 57 -32.83 -8.13 -7.11
C GLN A 57 -34.10 -8.99 -7.08
N GLY A 58 -34.19 -10.01 -7.94
CA GLY A 58 -35.33 -10.93 -7.95
C GLY A 58 -35.32 -11.92 -6.79
N GLU A 59 -34.13 -12.34 -6.34
CA GLU A 59 -33.97 -13.35 -5.28
C GLU A 59 -33.82 -12.73 -3.88
N PHE A 60 -33.19 -11.56 -3.79
CA PHE A 60 -32.84 -10.93 -2.51
C PHE A 60 -33.41 -9.52 -2.41
N GLU A 61 -33.70 -9.10 -1.18
CA GLU A 61 -34.08 -7.73 -0.86
C GLU A 61 -32.85 -6.82 -0.94
N MET A 62 -32.47 -6.44 -2.16
CA MET A 62 -31.34 -5.56 -2.45
C MET A 62 -31.63 -4.68 -3.66
N SER A 63 -30.91 -3.57 -3.76
CA SER A 63 -31.05 -2.62 -4.86
C SER A 63 -29.71 -2.38 -5.54
N MET A 64 -29.75 -2.18 -6.86
CA MET A 64 -28.58 -1.76 -7.61
C MET A 64 -28.36 -0.26 -7.40
N ILE A 65 -27.24 0.11 -6.81
CA ILE A 65 -26.89 1.52 -6.54
C ILE A 65 -26.40 2.22 -7.83
N GLY A 66 -25.79 1.47 -8.75
CA GLY A 66 -25.27 1.99 -10.01
C GLY A 66 -23.76 1.81 -10.15
N GLU A 67 -23.10 2.72 -10.87
CA GLU A 67 -21.65 2.72 -11.00
C GLU A 67 -20.97 2.90 -9.63
N LEU A 68 -19.91 2.12 -9.39
CA LEU A 68 -19.14 2.19 -8.15
C LEU A 68 -18.44 3.55 -8.04
N THR A 69 -19.04 4.47 -7.30
CA THR A 69 -18.55 5.83 -7.06
C THR A 69 -18.02 6.02 -5.63
N PHE A 70 -18.43 5.16 -4.70
CA PHE A 70 -17.99 5.18 -3.31
C PHE A 70 -17.98 3.77 -2.71
N PHE A 71 -16.92 3.42 -1.98
CA PHE A 71 -16.83 2.12 -1.29
C PHE A 71 -15.88 2.23 -0.09
N LEU A 72 -16.33 1.85 1.11
CA LEU A 72 -15.51 1.84 2.34
C LEU A 72 -14.74 3.13 2.61
N GLY A 73 -15.38 4.29 2.35
CA GLY A 73 -14.74 5.59 2.55
C GLY A 73 -13.85 6.06 1.39
N LEU A 74 -13.69 5.26 0.35
CA LEU A 74 -12.97 5.60 -0.88
C LEU A 74 -13.95 6.18 -1.91
N GLN A 75 -13.58 7.31 -2.50
CA GLN A 75 -14.24 7.88 -3.67
C GLN A 75 -13.58 7.32 -4.92
N ILE A 76 -14.41 6.81 -5.83
CA ILE A 76 -13.98 6.11 -7.04
C ILE A 76 -14.54 6.86 -8.24
N LYS A 77 -13.67 7.23 -9.17
CA LYS A 77 -14.05 7.87 -10.43
C LYS A 77 -13.57 6.99 -11.57
N GLN A 78 -14.53 6.39 -12.28
CA GLN A 78 -14.26 5.54 -13.43
C GLN A 78 -14.22 6.42 -14.68
N MET A 79 -13.11 6.35 -15.42
CA MET A 79 -12.84 7.15 -16.61
C MET A 79 -12.50 6.23 -17.77
N SER A 80 -12.63 6.70 -19.00
CA SER A 80 -12.26 5.92 -20.19
C SER A 80 -10.79 5.48 -20.17
N ALA A 81 -9.92 6.31 -19.61
CA ALA A 81 -8.48 6.07 -19.49
C ALA A 81 -8.06 5.25 -18.26
N GLY A 82 -8.94 5.01 -17.27
CA GLY A 82 -8.56 4.34 -16.02
C GLY A 82 -9.49 4.66 -14.85
N ILE A 83 -9.09 4.25 -13.65
CA ILE A 83 -9.84 4.46 -12.40
C ILE A 83 -9.02 5.35 -11.48
N PHE A 84 -9.66 6.40 -10.94
CA PHE A 84 -9.07 7.25 -9.91
C PHE A 84 -9.71 6.96 -8.56
N ILE A 85 -8.89 6.70 -7.54
CA ILE A 85 -9.33 6.41 -6.17
C ILE A 85 -8.79 7.47 -5.22
N SER A 86 -9.66 8.11 -4.44
CA SER A 86 -9.28 9.17 -3.52
C SER A 86 -10.09 9.15 -2.23
N GLN A 87 -9.68 9.96 -1.26
CA GLN A 87 -10.41 10.22 -0.01
C GLN A 87 -10.53 11.73 0.23
N SER A 88 -10.76 12.50 -0.84
CA SER A 88 -10.76 13.98 -0.82
C SER A 88 -11.76 14.55 0.18
N LYS A 89 -12.97 13.98 0.25
CA LYS A 89 -14.01 14.37 1.23
C LYS A 89 -13.53 14.15 2.67
N TYR A 90 -13.02 12.95 2.95
CA TYR A 90 -12.48 12.61 4.26
C TYR A 90 -11.28 13.50 4.63
N CYS A 91 -10.41 13.80 3.67
CA CYS A 91 -9.27 14.69 3.88
C CYS A 91 -9.73 16.10 4.30
N ASN A 92 -10.76 16.65 3.66
CA ASN A 92 -11.33 17.95 4.03
C ASN A 92 -11.98 17.91 5.42
N GLU A 93 -12.76 16.88 5.73
CA GLU A 93 -13.37 16.69 7.06
C GLU A 93 -12.30 16.55 8.16
N LEU A 94 -11.21 15.85 7.88
CA LEU A 94 -10.06 15.71 8.77
C LEU A 94 -9.38 17.07 9.03
N LEU A 95 -9.18 17.88 7.99
CA LEU A 95 -8.63 19.23 8.15
C LEU A 95 -9.54 20.13 8.99
N LYS A 96 -10.87 20.08 8.76
CA LYS A 96 -11.86 20.79 9.56
C LYS A 96 -11.84 20.36 11.02
N LYS A 97 -11.89 19.05 11.27
CA LYS A 97 -11.89 18.44 12.62
C LYS A 97 -10.73 18.92 13.48
N PHE A 98 -9.55 19.14 12.89
CA PHE A 98 -8.36 19.56 13.62
C PHE A 98 -8.00 21.04 13.45
N GLY A 99 -8.88 21.85 12.87
CA GLY A 99 -8.69 23.30 12.72
C GLY A 99 -7.58 23.68 11.74
N MET A 100 -7.42 22.92 10.66
CA MET A 100 -6.34 23.07 9.67
C MET A 100 -6.83 23.54 8.29
N GLU A 101 -8.09 23.96 8.15
CA GLU A 101 -8.66 24.41 6.86
C GLU A 101 -7.99 25.69 6.32
N GLY A 102 -7.61 26.62 7.20
CA GLY A 102 -6.94 27.88 6.87
C GLY A 102 -5.41 27.86 7.08
N CYS A 103 -4.81 26.68 7.23
CA CYS A 103 -3.37 26.61 7.49
C CYS A 103 -2.55 26.86 6.21
N LYS A 104 -1.32 27.39 6.36
CA LYS A 104 -0.36 27.49 5.26
C LYS A 104 0.04 26.11 4.77
N GLU A 105 0.03 25.92 3.46
CA GLU A 105 0.37 24.65 2.81
C GLU A 105 1.86 24.30 2.98
N ALA A 106 2.15 23.00 3.00
CA ALA A 106 3.51 22.48 2.99
C ALA A 106 3.75 21.65 1.72
N ALA A 107 4.91 21.81 1.08
CA ALA A 107 5.23 21.08 -0.15
C ALA A 107 5.52 19.58 0.05
N THR A 108 5.89 19.18 1.27
CA THR A 108 6.19 17.80 1.65
C THR A 108 5.63 17.51 3.05
N PRO A 109 5.23 16.26 3.34
CA PRO A 109 4.61 15.93 4.62
C PRO A 109 5.61 15.91 5.79
N ILE A 110 6.92 15.82 5.49
CA ILE A 110 8.02 15.90 6.46
C ILE A 110 9.18 16.73 5.88
N SER A 111 9.95 17.39 6.75
CA SER A 111 11.21 18.06 6.34
C SER A 111 12.28 17.02 6.03
N ASN A 112 13.13 17.26 5.03
CA ASN A 112 14.29 16.39 4.75
C ASN A 112 15.28 16.34 5.93
N THR A 113 15.33 17.39 6.74
CA THR A 113 16.14 17.49 7.96
C THR A 113 15.39 17.11 9.24
N CYS A 114 14.18 16.56 9.11
CA CYS A 114 13.36 16.23 10.28
C CYS A 114 14.06 15.15 11.10
N ASN A 115 14.32 15.48 12.37
CA ASN A 115 14.88 14.58 13.36
C ASN A 115 13.92 14.54 14.55
N LEU A 116 13.26 13.40 14.74
CA LEU A 116 12.39 13.14 15.88
C LEU A 116 13.10 12.21 16.87
N ASP A 117 13.12 12.61 18.14
CA ASP A 117 13.57 11.82 19.30
C ASP A 117 12.50 11.88 20.39
N LEU A 118 12.77 11.36 21.60
CA LEU A 118 11.76 11.35 22.67
C LEU A 118 11.36 12.76 23.14
N ASP A 119 12.20 13.77 22.89
CA ASP A 119 12.01 15.15 23.35
C ASP A 119 11.63 15.19 24.84
N GLU A 120 12.43 14.52 25.68
CA GLU A 120 12.10 14.28 27.10
C GLU A 120 11.83 15.58 27.86
N LYS A 121 12.63 16.61 27.55
CA LYS A 121 12.52 17.98 28.09
C LYS A 121 11.45 18.82 27.38
N GLY A 122 10.85 18.30 26.31
CA GLY A 122 9.83 18.98 25.54
C GLY A 122 8.52 19.12 26.30
N ILE A 123 7.75 20.12 25.90
CA ILE A 123 6.43 20.41 26.45
C ILE A 123 5.48 19.28 26.03
N ALA A 124 4.82 18.66 27.03
CA ALA A 124 3.80 17.64 26.81
C ALA A 124 2.59 18.23 26.05
N VAL A 125 1.97 17.41 25.22
CA VAL A 125 0.74 17.77 24.49
C VAL A 125 -0.39 16.82 24.88
N ASP A 126 -1.61 17.20 24.56
CA ASP A 126 -2.78 16.34 24.76
C ASP A 126 -2.63 15.02 23.97
N ASN A 127 -2.53 13.92 24.71
CA ASN A 127 -2.39 12.56 24.19
C ASN A 127 -3.59 12.15 23.34
N SER A 128 -4.81 12.46 23.79
CA SER A 128 -6.06 12.11 23.10
C SER A 128 -6.15 12.85 21.77
N LYS A 129 -5.81 14.14 21.76
CA LYS A 129 -5.75 14.93 20.53
C LYS A 129 -4.70 14.39 19.56
N TYR A 130 -3.50 14.10 20.04
CA TYR A 130 -2.43 13.55 19.20
C TYR A 130 -2.82 12.19 18.60
N ARG A 131 -3.31 11.26 19.42
CA ARG A 131 -3.80 9.94 18.99
C ARG A 131 -4.96 10.05 18.01
N GLY A 132 -5.88 10.99 18.24
CA GLY A 132 -6.97 11.27 17.33
C GLY A 132 -6.49 11.69 15.94
N ILE A 133 -5.45 12.53 15.85
CA ILE A 133 -4.88 12.90 14.55
C ILE A 133 -4.19 11.69 13.90
N ILE A 134 -3.36 10.95 14.65
CA ILE A 134 -2.65 9.77 14.12
C ILE A 134 -3.63 8.72 13.58
N GLY A 135 -4.68 8.39 14.34
CA GLY A 135 -5.70 7.44 13.89
C GLY A 135 -6.42 7.91 12.62
N SER A 136 -6.71 9.21 12.52
CA SER A 136 -7.35 9.78 11.32
C SER A 136 -6.41 9.75 10.11
N LEU A 137 -5.11 10.02 10.32
CA LEU A 137 -4.10 9.95 9.27
C LEU A 137 -3.85 8.51 8.81
N LEU A 138 -3.82 7.53 9.73
CA LEU A 138 -3.69 6.12 9.40
C LEU A 138 -4.81 5.65 8.49
N TYR A 139 -6.05 6.06 8.74
CA TYR A 139 -7.17 5.76 7.85
C TYR A 139 -6.98 6.34 6.44
N LEU A 140 -6.47 7.57 6.33
CA LEU A 140 -6.19 8.22 5.04
C LEU A 140 -5.04 7.56 4.25
N THR A 141 -4.16 6.80 4.90
CA THR A 141 -3.07 6.10 4.19
C THR A 141 -3.56 5.05 3.20
N ALA A 142 -4.85 4.66 3.26
CA ALA A 142 -5.48 3.74 2.32
C ALA A 142 -5.56 4.30 0.88
N SER A 143 -5.66 5.62 0.70
CA SER A 143 -5.54 6.26 -0.62
C SER A 143 -4.37 7.24 -0.73
N ARG A 144 -3.60 7.43 0.35
CA ARG A 144 -2.45 8.34 0.43
C ARG A 144 -1.17 7.62 0.88
N PRO A 145 -0.60 6.73 0.05
CA PRO A 145 0.67 6.07 0.37
C PRO A 145 1.82 7.07 0.62
N ASP A 146 1.77 8.24 0.00
CA ASP A 146 2.77 9.30 0.08
C ASP A 146 2.97 9.88 1.49
N ILE A 147 2.02 9.68 2.41
CA ILE A 147 2.17 10.06 3.82
C ILE A 147 2.48 8.87 4.75
N MET A 148 2.49 7.65 4.25
CA MET A 148 2.59 6.41 5.05
C MET A 148 3.79 6.43 6.00
N PHE A 149 4.99 6.72 5.46
CA PHE A 149 6.22 6.74 6.26
C PHE A 149 6.13 7.70 7.45
N VAL A 150 5.76 8.95 7.20
CA VAL A 150 5.75 9.97 8.26
C VAL A 150 4.65 9.72 9.29
N VAL A 151 3.50 9.19 8.87
CA VAL A 151 2.43 8.81 9.81
C VAL A 151 2.91 7.69 10.72
N CYS A 152 3.54 6.64 10.17
CA CYS A 152 4.13 5.55 10.94
C CYS A 152 5.29 6.02 11.85
N LEU A 153 6.08 7.01 11.42
CA LEU A 153 7.12 7.61 12.25
C LEU A 153 6.51 8.35 13.45
N CYS A 154 5.54 9.23 13.22
CA CYS A 154 4.88 10.01 14.27
C CYS A 154 4.07 9.12 15.24
N ALA A 155 3.49 8.02 14.76
CA ALA A 155 2.74 7.09 15.61
C ALA A 155 3.60 6.46 16.73
N ARG A 156 4.93 6.39 16.56
CA ARG A 156 5.86 5.84 17.57
C ARG A 156 5.83 6.62 18.88
N PHE A 157 5.43 7.89 18.85
CA PHE A 157 5.43 8.79 20.00
C PHE A 157 4.05 8.93 20.67
N GLN A 158 3.05 8.16 20.25
CA GLN A 158 1.66 8.28 20.75
C GLN A 158 1.48 8.03 22.26
N ALA A 159 2.45 7.37 22.90
CA ALA A 159 2.43 7.10 24.33
C ALA A 159 2.70 8.36 25.17
N ASN A 160 3.65 9.18 24.71
CA ASN A 160 4.08 10.41 25.38
C ASN A 160 4.49 11.48 24.35
N PRO A 161 3.54 12.00 23.55
CA PRO A 161 3.81 13.01 22.53
C PRO A 161 4.23 14.35 23.15
N LYS A 162 4.98 15.11 22.36
CA LYS A 162 5.57 16.41 22.73
C LYS A 162 5.28 17.43 21.65
N GLU A 163 5.56 18.71 21.90
CA GLU A 163 5.35 19.76 20.91
C GLU A 163 6.09 19.52 19.59
N SER A 164 7.31 18.98 19.64
CA SER A 164 8.08 18.59 18.44
C SER A 164 7.32 17.57 17.58
N HIS A 165 6.72 16.56 18.21
CA HIS A 165 5.85 15.57 17.57
C HIS A 165 4.59 16.21 16.99
N MET A 166 3.92 17.08 17.76
CA MET A 166 2.72 17.78 17.32
C MET A 166 3.01 18.71 16.12
N LYS A 167 4.17 19.39 16.10
CA LYS A 167 4.62 20.20 14.95
C LYS A 167 4.76 19.34 13.68
N SER A 168 5.29 18.12 13.81
CA SER A 168 5.44 17.18 12.69
C SER A 168 4.09 16.70 12.17
N VAL A 169 3.18 16.30 13.06
CA VAL A 169 1.82 15.90 12.68
C VAL A 169 1.06 17.06 12.02
N LYS A 170 1.15 18.29 12.55
CA LYS A 170 0.58 19.49 11.91
C LYS A 170 1.17 19.75 10.52
N ARG A 171 2.46 19.43 10.29
CA ARG A 171 3.05 19.54 8.94
C ARG A 171 2.42 18.58 7.94
N ILE A 172 2.10 17.35 8.35
CA ILE A 172 1.37 16.39 7.49
C ILE A 172 0.03 17.00 7.08
N LEU A 173 -0.71 17.59 8.03
CA LEU A 173 -1.98 18.26 7.76
C LEU A 173 -1.82 19.46 6.79
N LYS A 174 -0.75 20.25 6.94
CA LYS A 174 -0.42 21.33 5.99
C LYS A 174 -0.14 20.82 4.58
N TYR A 175 0.51 19.66 4.45
CA TYR A 175 0.73 19.03 3.15
C TYR A 175 -0.58 18.51 2.54
N LEU A 176 -1.42 17.87 3.35
CA LEU A 176 -2.74 17.42 2.93
C LEU A 176 -3.63 18.57 2.47
N LYS A 177 -3.56 19.73 3.13
CA LYS A 177 -4.29 20.94 2.73
C LYS A 177 -3.99 21.38 1.29
N GLY A 178 -2.73 21.32 0.86
CA GLY A 178 -2.36 21.63 -0.53
C GLY A 178 -2.52 20.46 -1.51
N THR A 179 -2.97 19.29 -1.04
CA THR A 179 -3.05 18.05 -1.83
C THR A 179 -4.36 17.29 -1.60
N THR A 180 -5.46 18.00 -1.34
CA THR A 180 -6.76 17.38 -1.05
C THR A 180 -7.29 16.55 -2.22
N ASN A 181 -6.98 16.93 -3.45
CA ASN A 181 -7.45 16.29 -4.69
C ASN A 181 -6.46 15.24 -5.22
N VAL A 182 -5.53 14.79 -4.37
CA VAL A 182 -4.55 13.78 -4.73
C VAL A 182 -5.05 12.39 -4.35
N GLY A 183 -4.91 11.44 -5.26
CA GLY A 183 -5.34 10.06 -5.11
C GLY A 183 -4.52 9.11 -5.98
N LEU A 184 -4.93 7.85 -5.99
CA LEU A 184 -4.32 6.77 -6.76
C LEU A 184 -4.93 6.71 -8.16
N TRP A 185 -4.07 6.64 -9.18
CA TRP A 185 -4.45 6.48 -10.57
C TRP A 185 -4.11 5.09 -11.09
N TYR A 186 -5.13 4.37 -11.54
CA TYR A 186 -5.02 3.03 -12.12
C TYR A 186 -5.34 3.09 -13.62
N PRO A 187 -4.32 3.21 -14.49
CA PRO A 187 -4.53 3.35 -15.93
C PRO A 187 -5.08 2.07 -16.56
N LYS A 188 -5.94 2.24 -17.57
CA LYS A 188 -6.47 1.17 -18.40
C LYS A 188 -5.45 0.71 -19.45
N GLY A 189 -5.54 -0.55 -19.88
CA GLY A 189 -4.79 -1.08 -21.02
C GLY A 189 -3.35 -1.49 -20.70
N VAL A 190 -2.99 -1.57 -19.42
CA VAL A 190 -1.67 -2.04 -18.99
C VAL A 190 -1.70 -3.56 -18.83
N SER A 191 -0.66 -4.23 -19.34
CA SER A 191 -0.52 -5.67 -19.16
C SER A 191 -0.42 -6.03 -17.68
N LEU A 192 -1.12 -7.10 -17.30
CA LEU A 192 -1.13 -7.57 -15.92
C LEU A 192 0.22 -8.21 -15.56
N SER A 193 1.01 -7.52 -14.75
CA SER A 193 2.30 -8.01 -14.24
C SER A 193 2.44 -7.63 -12.78
N LEU A 194 2.94 -8.52 -11.92
CA LEU A 194 3.23 -8.18 -10.53
C LEU A 194 4.71 -7.86 -10.38
N ILE A 195 5.04 -6.78 -9.66
CA ILE A 195 6.41 -6.44 -9.29
C ILE A 195 6.43 -5.83 -7.89
N GLY A 196 7.42 -6.23 -7.07
CA GLY A 196 7.65 -5.62 -5.76
C GLY A 196 8.95 -4.83 -5.71
N TYR A 197 8.96 -3.77 -4.93
CA TYR A 197 10.15 -2.99 -4.57
C TYR A 197 10.36 -3.09 -3.07
N SER A 198 11.60 -3.20 -2.64
CA SER A 198 11.97 -3.18 -1.23
C SER A 198 13.16 -2.26 -1.01
N ASP A 199 13.07 -1.44 0.03
CA ASP A 199 14.15 -0.60 0.54
C ASP A 199 14.17 -0.67 2.07
N SER A 200 15.29 -0.30 2.68
CA SER A 200 15.35 -0.06 4.12
C SER A 200 16.25 1.10 4.50
N ASP A 201 15.77 1.93 5.42
CA ASP A 201 16.60 2.96 6.07
C ASP A 201 17.34 2.33 7.27
N TYR A 202 18.62 2.00 7.06
CA TYR A 202 19.46 1.30 8.03
C TYR A 202 19.71 2.14 9.28
N ALA A 203 19.36 1.58 10.46
CA ALA A 203 19.54 2.24 11.75
C ALA A 203 18.95 3.66 11.85
N GLY A 204 17.95 3.96 11.01
CA GLY A 204 17.33 5.28 10.90
C GLY A 204 16.56 5.72 12.14
N CYS A 205 16.07 4.77 12.95
CA CYS A 205 15.45 5.13 14.22
C CYS A 205 16.52 5.48 15.27
N ARG A 206 16.61 6.75 15.66
CA ARG A 206 17.58 7.20 16.67
C ARG A 206 17.33 6.64 18.06
N LEU A 207 16.10 6.24 18.36
CA LEU A 207 15.69 5.72 19.68
C LEU A 207 16.33 4.38 20.00
N ASP A 208 16.28 3.44 19.05
CA ASP A 208 16.67 2.05 19.27
C ASP A 208 17.58 1.50 18.16
N ARG A 209 18.03 2.36 17.25
CA ARG A 209 18.86 2.01 16.08
C ARG A 209 18.24 0.93 15.19
N LYS A 210 16.92 0.75 15.24
CA LYS A 210 16.22 -0.16 14.34
C LYS A 210 15.98 0.49 12.99
N SER A 211 16.11 -0.30 11.93
CA SER A 211 15.87 0.14 10.56
C SER A 211 14.37 0.31 10.28
N THR A 212 14.01 1.11 9.27
CA THR A 212 12.65 1.17 8.73
C THR A 212 12.62 0.47 7.38
N SER A 213 11.77 -0.53 7.21
CA SER A 213 11.56 -1.23 5.93
C SER A 213 10.43 -0.55 5.17
N GLY A 214 10.65 -0.32 3.88
CA GLY A 214 9.66 0.21 2.95
C GLY A 214 9.46 -0.80 1.83
N THR A 215 8.20 -1.05 1.48
CA THR A 215 7.86 -1.94 0.37
C THR A 215 6.70 -1.37 -0.42
N CYS A 216 6.69 -1.58 -1.72
CA CYS A 216 5.52 -1.35 -2.56
C CYS A 216 5.40 -2.38 -3.67
N HIS A 217 4.17 -2.61 -4.12
CA HIS A 217 3.81 -3.64 -5.08
C HIS A 217 2.93 -3.04 -6.17
N LEU A 218 3.38 -3.17 -7.41
CA LEU A 218 2.64 -2.72 -8.58
C LEU A 218 2.01 -3.91 -9.29
N LEU A 219 0.76 -3.74 -9.70
CA LEU A 219 0.06 -4.62 -10.62
C LEU A 219 -0.12 -3.88 -11.95
N GLY A 220 0.62 -4.32 -12.98
CA GLY A 220 0.92 -3.48 -14.14
C GLY A 220 1.74 -2.26 -13.69
N SER A 221 1.18 -1.07 -13.90
CA SER A 221 1.72 0.19 -13.38
C SER A 221 0.96 0.72 -12.16
N ALA A 222 -0.11 0.06 -11.72
CA ALA A 222 -0.94 0.51 -10.62
C ALA A 222 -0.36 0.06 -9.27
N LEU A 223 -0.20 1.00 -8.34
CA LEU A 223 0.19 0.70 -6.96
C LEU A 223 -0.98 0.09 -6.19
N VAL A 224 -0.82 -1.15 -5.72
CA VAL A 224 -1.90 -1.91 -5.08
C VAL A 224 -1.59 -2.35 -3.65
N SER A 225 -0.31 -2.30 -3.23
CA SER A 225 0.09 -2.57 -1.85
C SER A 225 1.34 -1.79 -1.48
N TRP A 226 1.40 -1.28 -0.25
CA TRP A 226 2.53 -0.52 0.27
C TRP A 226 2.61 -0.60 1.78
N HIS A 227 3.83 -0.56 2.32
CA HIS A 227 4.07 -0.64 3.76
C HIS A 227 5.29 0.17 4.16
N SER A 228 5.23 0.78 5.35
CA SER A 228 6.37 1.36 6.06
C SER A 228 6.39 0.80 7.48
N GLN A 229 7.44 0.05 7.84
CA GLN A 229 7.47 -0.65 9.11
C GLN A 229 8.85 -0.57 9.78
N LYS A 230 8.87 -0.18 11.06
CA LYS A 230 10.08 -0.31 11.89
C LYS A 230 10.40 -1.79 12.10
N GLN A 231 11.63 -2.20 11.79
CA GLN A 231 12.07 -3.58 12.00
C GLN A 231 12.01 -3.95 13.49
N ALA A 232 11.71 -5.22 13.77
CA ALA A 232 11.59 -5.70 15.15
C ALA A 232 12.96 -5.78 15.87
N CYS A 233 14.02 -6.10 15.12
CA CYS A 233 15.38 -6.26 15.59
C CYS A 233 16.32 -5.22 14.99
N VAL A 234 17.42 -4.92 15.68
CA VAL A 234 18.52 -4.12 15.15
C VAL A 234 19.29 -4.95 14.12
N ALA A 235 19.40 -4.46 12.90
CA ALA A 235 20.25 -5.06 11.89
C ALA A 235 21.71 -4.70 12.17
N LEU A 236 22.63 -5.63 11.94
CA LEU A 236 24.07 -5.43 12.17
C LEU A 236 24.80 -4.90 10.92
N SER A 237 24.11 -4.80 9.79
CA SER A 237 24.62 -4.24 8.54
C SER A 237 23.46 -3.76 7.66
N ILE A 238 23.78 -2.86 6.73
CA ILE A 238 22.84 -2.37 5.70
C ILE A 238 22.25 -3.56 4.93
N THR A 239 23.10 -4.47 4.47
CA THR A 239 22.69 -5.68 3.75
C THR A 239 21.69 -6.52 4.55
N LYS A 240 21.86 -6.65 5.87
CA LYS A 240 20.93 -7.40 6.70
C LYS A 240 19.57 -6.71 6.82
N ALA A 241 19.56 -5.38 6.95
CA ALA A 241 18.32 -4.61 7.01
C ALA A 241 17.52 -4.72 5.71
N GLU A 242 18.18 -4.57 4.56
CA GLU A 242 17.51 -4.66 3.27
C GLU A 242 17.10 -6.09 2.94
N TYR A 243 17.88 -7.09 3.36
CA TYR A 243 17.47 -8.50 3.22
C TYR A 243 16.18 -8.78 4.01
N ILE A 244 16.03 -8.20 5.20
CA ILE A 244 14.79 -8.28 5.97
C ILE A 244 13.63 -7.62 5.19
N ALA A 245 13.84 -6.44 4.63
CA ALA A 245 12.84 -5.73 3.83
C ALA A 245 12.44 -6.53 2.58
N ALA A 246 13.41 -7.11 1.87
CA ALA A 246 13.19 -7.97 0.71
C ALA A 246 12.40 -9.23 1.07
N GLY A 247 12.72 -9.89 2.19
CA GLY A 247 11.96 -11.04 2.67
C GLY A 247 10.49 -10.70 2.95
N SER A 248 10.22 -9.57 3.61
CA SER A 248 8.86 -9.08 3.84
C SER A 248 8.14 -8.71 2.53
N CYS A 249 8.84 -8.04 1.61
CA CYS A 249 8.30 -7.70 0.28
C CYS A 249 7.90 -8.95 -0.50
N TYR A 250 8.73 -10.00 -0.47
CA TYR A 250 8.45 -11.26 -1.15
C TYR A 250 7.29 -12.03 -0.51
N ALA A 251 7.17 -12.01 0.83
CA ALA A 251 6.02 -12.62 1.49
C ALA A 251 4.70 -12.00 1.00
N GLN A 252 4.65 -10.68 0.83
CA GLN A 252 3.49 -9.99 0.26
C GLN A 252 3.27 -10.36 -1.22
N ILE A 253 4.34 -10.44 -2.02
CA ILE A 253 4.27 -10.94 -3.41
C ILE A 253 3.64 -12.33 -3.47
N LEU A 254 4.06 -13.24 -2.58
CA LEU A 254 3.57 -14.61 -2.55
C LEU A 254 2.07 -14.67 -2.25
N TRP A 255 1.61 -13.86 -1.29
CA TRP A 255 0.18 -13.73 -0.98
C TRP A 255 -0.59 -13.17 -2.18
N MET A 256 -0.11 -12.10 -2.81
CA MET A 256 -0.74 -11.51 -3.99
C MET A 256 -0.77 -12.48 -5.18
N LYS A 257 0.32 -13.22 -5.43
CA LYS A 257 0.39 -14.26 -6.46
C LYS A 257 -0.70 -15.32 -6.23
N GLN A 258 -0.89 -15.73 -4.98
CA GLN A 258 -1.91 -16.71 -4.63
C GLN A 258 -3.31 -16.13 -4.84
N GLN A 259 -3.56 -14.88 -4.43
CA GLN A 259 -4.83 -14.18 -4.67
C GLN A 259 -5.16 -14.04 -6.16
N LEU A 260 -4.18 -13.70 -7.00
CA LEU A 260 -4.36 -13.53 -8.45
C LEU A 260 -4.79 -14.82 -9.16
N ARG A 261 -4.53 -16.00 -8.58
CA ARG A 261 -5.05 -17.27 -9.10
C ARG A 261 -6.57 -17.35 -9.04
N ASP A 262 -7.19 -16.77 -8.01
CA ASP A 262 -8.65 -16.69 -7.93
C ASP A 262 -9.23 -15.78 -9.04
N TYR A 263 -8.46 -14.78 -9.48
CA TYR A 263 -8.75 -13.96 -10.65
C TYR A 263 -8.36 -14.62 -11.99
N GLY A 264 -8.01 -15.91 -11.98
CA GLY A 264 -7.63 -16.66 -13.17
C GLY A 264 -6.28 -16.25 -13.78
N THR A 265 -5.43 -15.55 -13.01
CA THR A 265 -4.10 -15.12 -13.45
C THR A 265 -3.02 -15.94 -12.77
N GLU A 266 -2.20 -16.60 -13.57
CA GLU A 266 -0.99 -17.27 -13.09
C GLU A 266 0.26 -16.47 -13.44
N LEU A 267 0.97 -16.00 -12.40
CA LEU A 267 2.24 -15.31 -12.54
C LEU A 267 3.38 -16.17 -12.02
N ASN A 268 4.44 -16.28 -12.81
CA ASN A 268 5.66 -17.00 -12.46
C ASN A 268 6.86 -16.04 -12.52
N LYS A 269 7.91 -16.35 -11.75
CA LYS A 269 9.15 -15.58 -11.71
C LYS A 269 8.91 -14.09 -11.44
N ILE A 270 8.23 -13.78 -10.34
CA ILE A 270 7.85 -12.41 -10.02
C ILE A 270 9.11 -11.61 -9.62
N PRO A 271 9.38 -10.47 -10.26
CA PRO A 271 10.52 -9.63 -9.93
C PRO A 271 10.35 -8.94 -8.57
N LEU A 272 11.40 -9.02 -7.77
CA LEU A 272 11.61 -8.23 -6.56
C LEU A 272 12.81 -7.31 -6.80
N ARG A 273 12.59 -6.00 -6.76
CA ARG A 273 13.62 -5.00 -6.99
C ARG A 273 14.19 -4.48 -5.67
N CYS A 274 15.51 -4.54 -5.55
CA CYS A 274 16.27 -3.88 -4.48
C CYS A 274 17.54 -3.24 -5.05
N ASP A 275 18.07 -2.24 -4.37
CA ASP A 275 19.24 -1.46 -4.80
C ASP A 275 20.55 -1.89 -4.13
N ASN A 276 20.56 -3.03 -3.43
CA ASN A 276 21.77 -3.62 -2.87
C ASN A 276 22.16 -4.93 -3.53
N THR A 277 23.26 -4.88 -4.27
CA THR A 277 23.88 -6.04 -4.93
C THR A 277 24.29 -7.15 -3.96
N SER A 278 24.63 -6.80 -2.72
CA SER A 278 24.95 -7.78 -1.66
C SER A 278 23.74 -8.63 -1.30
N VAL A 279 22.53 -8.06 -1.29
CA VAL A 279 21.28 -8.83 -1.08
C VAL A 279 21.08 -9.83 -2.21
N ILE A 280 21.31 -9.42 -3.46
CA ILE A 280 21.20 -10.28 -4.65
C ILE A 280 22.22 -11.42 -4.58
N ASN A 281 23.45 -11.12 -4.17
CA ASN A 281 24.49 -12.15 -4.04
C ASN A 281 24.15 -13.14 -2.90
N LEU A 282 23.55 -12.67 -1.80
CA LEU A 282 23.11 -13.54 -0.71
C LEU A 282 21.98 -14.48 -1.11
N THR A 283 21.08 -14.09 -2.01
CA THR A 283 20.00 -14.96 -2.50
C THR A 283 20.49 -16.00 -3.52
N LYS A 284 21.65 -15.76 -4.15
CA LYS A 284 22.27 -16.72 -5.10
C LYS A 284 23.24 -17.69 -4.42
N ASN A 285 23.89 -17.30 -3.33
CA ASN A 285 24.96 -18.09 -2.71
C ASN A 285 24.44 -19.09 -1.65
N PRO A 286 24.64 -20.42 -1.84
CA PRO A 286 24.20 -21.43 -0.87
C PRO A 286 25.06 -21.52 0.40
N ILE A 287 26.30 -21.00 0.38
CA ILE A 287 27.36 -21.31 1.36
C ILE A 287 27.37 -20.39 2.61
N LEU A 288 26.62 -19.28 2.63
CA LEU A 288 26.68 -18.32 3.74
C LEU A 288 25.84 -18.76 4.96
N HIS A 289 26.49 -19.45 5.89
CA HIS A 289 25.96 -19.79 7.22
C HIS A 289 25.95 -18.57 8.16
N SER A 290 24.77 -18.02 8.48
CA SER A 290 24.63 -17.10 9.63
C SER A 290 24.21 -17.85 10.90
N ARG A 291 24.80 -17.49 12.05
CA ARG A 291 24.71 -18.22 13.33
C ARG A 291 23.43 -17.95 14.17
N THR A 292 22.43 -17.21 13.68
CA THR A 292 21.21 -16.87 14.46
C THR A 292 19.92 -17.45 13.87
N LYS A 293 19.11 -18.15 14.69
CA LYS A 293 17.91 -18.92 14.29
C LYS A 293 16.86 -18.10 13.53
N HIS A 294 16.56 -16.87 13.96
CA HIS A 294 15.59 -16.00 13.28
C HIS A 294 16.11 -15.40 11.96
N THR A 295 17.42 -15.17 11.87
CA THR A 295 18.08 -14.75 10.62
C THR A 295 18.12 -15.94 9.64
N LYS A 296 18.34 -17.18 10.13
CA LYS A 296 18.26 -18.40 9.30
C LYS A 296 16.90 -18.56 8.62
N ILE A 297 15.77 -18.48 9.32
CA ILE A 297 14.45 -18.73 8.69
C ILE A 297 14.16 -17.71 7.56
N ARG A 298 14.41 -16.42 7.79
CA ARG A 298 14.19 -15.39 6.75
C ARG A 298 15.20 -15.48 5.60
N HIS A 299 16.46 -15.78 5.89
CA HIS A 299 17.50 -16.00 4.89
C HIS A 299 17.25 -17.23 4.03
N HIS A 300 16.74 -18.30 4.63
CA HIS A 300 16.30 -19.48 3.89
C HIS A 300 15.05 -19.15 3.07
N PHE A 301 14.05 -18.47 3.63
CA PHE A 301 12.81 -18.16 2.91
C PHE A 301 13.02 -17.53 1.53
N LEU A 302 13.65 -16.35 1.46
CA LEU A 302 13.82 -15.66 0.17
C LEU A 302 14.76 -16.44 -0.76
N ARG A 303 15.86 -16.99 -0.23
CA ARG A 303 16.82 -17.77 -1.01
C ARG A 303 16.20 -19.04 -1.60
N ASP A 304 15.45 -19.79 -0.81
CA ASP A 304 14.86 -21.06 -1.22
C ASP A 304 13.83 -20.85 -2.35
N HIS A 305 13.13 -19.71 -2.35
CA HIS A 305 12.24 -19.33 -3.46
C HIS A 305 12.97 -18.83 -4.70
N VAL A 306 14.12 -18.16 -4.54
CA VAL A 306 14.99 -17.81 -5.67
C VAL A 306 15.59 -19.07 -6.31
N GLN A 307 16.05 -20.03 -5.50
CA GLN A 307 16.59 -21.31 -5.99
C GLN A 307 15.53 -22.16 -6.70
N ARG A 308 14.28 -22.12 -6.26
CA ARG A 308 13.13 -22.76 -6.93
C ARG A 308 12.66 -22.02 -8.18
N ASN A 309 13.26 -20.88 -8.52
CA ASN A 309 12.86 -20.05 -9.65
C ASN A 309 11.44 -19.47 -9.52
N ASP A 310 10.94 -19.34 -8.28
CA ASP A 310 9.66 -18.70 -7.97
C ASP A 310 9.76 -17.16 -7.94
N CYS A 311 10.95 -16.66 -7.56
CA CYS A 311 11.28 -15.26 -7.38
C CYS A 311 12.55 -14.90 -8.16
N VAL A 312 12.58 -13.72 -8.76
CA VAL A 312 13.80 -13.14 -9.33
C VAL A 312 14.11 -11.86 -8.56
N VAL A 313 15.27 -11.83 -7.89
CA VAL A 313 15.74 -10.60 -7.22
C VAL A 313 16.61 -9.82 -8.20
N GLU A 314 16.16 -8.62 -8.55
CA GLU A 314 16.76 -7.76 -9.56
C GLU A 314 17.33 -6.49 -8.94
N PHE A 315 18.48 -6.04 -9.47
CA PHE A 315 19.04 -4.75 -9.10
C PHE A 315 18.22 -3.63 -9.72
N VAL A 316 17.84 -2.65 -8.91
CA VAL A 316 17.34 -1.36 -9.37
C VAL A 316 18.29 -0.25 -8.92
N LYS A 317 18.54 0.74 -9.78
CA LYS A 317 19.31 1.92 -9.38
C LYS A 317 18.55 2.65 -8.28
N THR A 318 19.25 3.21 -7.28
CA THR A 318 18.64 4.02 -6.20
C THR A 318 17.75 5.15 -6.74
N SER A 319 18.11 5.78 -7.87
CA SER A 319 17.26 6.80 -8.52
C SER A 319 15.93 6.28 -9.09
N LYS A 320 15.77 4.96 -9.20
CA LYS A 320 14.54 4.27 -9.64
C LYS A 320 13.93 3.40 -8.52
N GLN A 321 14.44 3.51 -7.29
CA GLN A 321 13.95 2.77 -6.15
C GLN A 321 12.63 3.40 -5.65
N LEU A 322 11.50 2.78 -5.99
CA LEU A 322 10.19 3.29 -5.62
C LEU A 322 9.88 3.17 -4.12
N ALA A 323 10.54 2.23 -3.43
CA ALA A 323 10.31 2.01 -2.01
C ALA A 323 10.92 3.08 -1.10
N ASP A 324 11.80 3.95 -1.63
CA ASP A 324 12.47 5.04 -0.90
C ASP A 324 11.48 5.97 -0.16
N ILE A 325 10.33 6.24 -0.77
CA ILE A 325 9.30 7.13 -0.18
C ILE A 325 8.73 6.57 1.13
N PHE A 326 8.88 5.26 1.36
CA PHE A 326 8.36 4.57 2.54
C PHE A 326 9.41 4.38 3.64
N THR A 327 10.68 4.75 3.43
CA THR A 327 11.77 4.44 4.38
C THR A 327 12.29 5.65 5.14
N LYS A 328 12.36 6.82 4.50
CA LYS A 328 13.04 8.01 5.03
C LYS A 328 12.43 9.32 4.52
N PRO A 329 12.70 10.48 5.17
CA PRO A 329 12.38 11.78 4.62
C PRO A 329 13.13 12.02 3.31
N LEU A 330 12.47 12.61 2.32
CA LEU A 330 13.05 12.88 1.00
C LEU A 330 13.06 14.37 0.67
N PRO A 331 14.03 14.85 -0.12
CA PRO A 331 13.96 16.17 -0.76
C PRO A 331 12.70 16.31 -1.61
N ARG A 332 12.18 17.54 -1.74
CA ARG A 332 10.92 17.84 -2.43
C ARG A 332 10.84 17.24 -3.85
N GLU A 333 11.89 17.41 -4.63
CA GLU A 333 11.94 16.92 -6.01
C GLU A 333 11.80 15.41 -6.08
N ARG A 334 12.63 14.69 -5.29
CA ARG A 334 12.59 13.23 -5.22
C ARG A 334 11.26 12.70 -4.68
N PHE A 335 10.71 13.34 -3.66
CA PHE A 335 9.39 13.00 -3.11
C PHE A 335 8.29 13.11 -4.18
N ASN A 336 8.24 14.24 -4.90
CA ASN A 336 7.24 14.46 -5.95
C ASN A 336 7.41 13.49 -7.12
N GLN A 337 8.65 13.22 -7.53
CA GLN A 337 8.95 12.24 -8.57
C GLN A 337 8.41 10.86 -8.20
N LEU A 338 8.79 10.34 -7.02
CA LEU A 338 8.34 9.02 -6.57
C LEU A 338 6.81 8.95 -6.40
N ARG A 339 6.21 10.02 -5.89
CA ARG A 339 4.76 10.13 -5.77
C ARG A 339 4.07 9.95 -7.13
N ILE A 340 4.57 10.63 -8.17
CA ILE A 340 4.02 10.52 -9.54
C ILE A 340 4.31 9.15 -10.15
N GLU A 341 5.53 8.61 -10.00
CA GLU A 341 5.90 7.27 -10.49
C GLU A 341 5.06 6.15 -9.85
N LEU A 342 4.57 6.37 -8.63
CA LEU A 342 3.66 5.47 -7.92
C LEU A 342 2.18 5.67 -8.26
N GLY A 343 1.86 6.54 -9.22
CA GLY A 343 0.48 6.84 -9.62
C GLY A 343 -0.30 7.66 -8.60
N ILE A 344 0.38 8.34 -7.66
CA ILE A 344 -0.26 9.22 -6.69
C ILE A 344 -0.30 10.64 -7.28
N VAL A 345 -1.39 10.97 -7.95
CA VAL A 345 -1.50 12.15 -8.82
C VAL A 345 -2.65 13.05 -8.40
N ASN A 346 -2.60 14.31 -8.85
CA ASN A 346 -3.73 15.22 -8.71
C ASN A 346 -4.78 14.85 -9.75
N GLU A 347 -6.05 14.78 -9.35
CA GLU A 347 -7.18 14.54 -10.25
C GLU A 347 -7.18 15.49 -11.46
N SER A 348 -6.77 16.74 -11.28
CA SER A 348 -6.73 17.73 -12.36
C SER A 348 -5.77 17.37 -13.51
N CYS A 349 -4.82 16.46 -13.29
CA CYS A 349 -3.86 16.01 -14.29
C CYS A 349 -4.40 14.85 -15.16
N LEU A 350 -5.61 14.35 -14.88
CA LEU A 350 -6.21 13.19 -15.56
C LEU A 350 -7.26 13.58 -16.60
N ASN A 351 -7.61 14.86 -16.69
CA ASN A 351 -8.59 15.39 -17.63
C ASN A 351 -7.97 15.80 -18.95
#